data_AF-A0A2V9I244-F1
#
_entry.id   AF-A0A2V9I244-F1
#
_cell.length_a   1.000
_cell.length_b   1.000
_cell.length_c   1.000
_cell.angle_alpha   90.00
_cell.angle_beta   90.00
_cell.angle_gamma   90.00
#
_symmetry.space_group_name_H-M   'P 1'
#
loop_
_entity.id
_entity.type
_entity.pdbx_description
1 polymer ?
#
loop_
_entity_poly.entity_id
_entity_poly.type
_entity_poly.pdbx_seq_one_letter_code
_entity_poly.pdbx_strand_id
1 'polypeptide(L)'
;MQSFFGSRTKQEPGFTMVEFVISAVILLLISAALFTILAETQRSSSYQTEVQAVMDNTRIAMDTVEGYVRQAGNDPCRAAGFVGIGDGGVMTATSVRLRSDLTGSAGCATPSCGCVCTTSSLCDQGDPDGDTSDAGEDVIISYDATSKTVNITPQAPAGLPAQPIANYISAFTLQYFD
;
A
#
# COMPACT_ATOMS: atom_id res chain seq x y z
N MET A 1 -16.55 -9.82 -94.91
CA MET A 1 -17.50 -10.58 -94.08
C MET A 1 -16.97 -10.54 -92.65
N GLN A 2 -17.75 -9.93 -91.73
CA GLN A 2 -17.65 -10.00 -90.25
C GLN A 2 -16.40 -9.41 -89.57
N SER A 3 -16.47 -8.80 -88.40
CA SER A 3 -17.54 -8.11 -87.65
C SER A 3 -16.84 -7.35 -86.52
N PHE A 4 -17.27 -6.12 -86.29
CA PHE A 4 -16.95 -5.27 -85.14
C PHE A 4 -17.11 -6.02 -83.80
N PHE A 5 -16.05 -6.07 -82.98
CA PHE A 5 -16.18 -6.23 -81.53
C PHE A 5 -15.58 -5.01 -80.84
N GLY A 6 -16.40 -3.97 -80.73
CA GLY A 6 -16.13 -2.84 -79.86
C GLY A 6 -16.39 -3.24 -78.41
N SER A 7 -15.33 -3.42 -77.65
CA SER A 7 -15.38 -3.46 -76.18
C SER A 7 -15.94 -2.11 -75.69
N ARG A 8 -17.16 -2.11 -75.14
CA ARG A 8 -17.66 -0.97 -74.36
C ARG A 8 -16.95 -0.99 -73.01
N THR A 9 -15.92 -0.17 -72.85
CA THR A 9 -15.43 0.19 -71.52
C THR A 9 -16.57 0.90 -70.79
N LYS A 10 -17.08 0.29 -69.71
CA LYS A 10 -18.00 0.98 -68.80
C LYS A 10 -17.24 2.18 -68.23
N GLN A 11 -17.76 3.39 -68.43
CA GLN A 11 -17.29 4.55 -67.70
C GLN A 11 -17.65 4.34 -66.23
N GLU A 12 -16.63 4.07 -65.41
CA GLU A 12 -16.75 4.11 -63.95
C GLU A 12 -17.05 5.58 -63.56
N PRO A 13 -18.16 5.86 -62.87
CA PRO A 13 -18.43 7.22 -62.40
C PRO A 13 -17.33 7.62 -61.42
N GLY A 14 -16.54 8.63 -61.80
CA GLY A 14 -15.52 9.22 -60.94
C GLY A 14 -16.13 9.95 -59.76
N PHE A 15 -15.40 10.00 -58.65
CA PHE A 15 -15.82 10.65 -57.42
C PHE A 15 -16.01 12.17 -57.62
N THR A 16 -17.14 12.70 -57.16
CA THR A 16 -17.40 14.14 -57.28
C THR A 16 -16.70 14.91 -56.16
N MET A 17 -16.28 16.14 -56.44
CA MET A 17 -15.72 17.05 -55.41
C MET A 17 -16.70 17.26 -54.23
N VAL A 18 -18.01 17.21 -54.50
CA VAL A 18 -19.05 17.35 -53.48
C VAL A 18 -19.05 16.15 -52.52
N GLU A 19 -18.97 14.92 -53.04
CA GLU A 19 -18.89 13.72 -52.19
C GLU A 19 -17.63 13.72 -51.32
N PHE A 20 -16.50 14.25 -51.82
CA PHE A 20 -15.28 14.42 -51.03
C PHE A 20 -15.49 15.35 -49.85
N VAL A 21 -16.08 16.51 -50.07
CA VAL A 21 -16.33 17.50 -49.01
C VAL A 21 -17.30 16.96 -47.98
N ILE A 22 -18.38 16.29 -48.40
CA ILE A 22 -19.35 15.68 -47.48
C ILE A 22 -18.67 14.60 -46.62
N SER A 23 -17.88 13.73 -47.25
CA SER A 23 -17.16 12.67 -46.53
C SER A 23 -16.14 13.24 -45.52
N ALA A 24 -15.41 14.29 -45.91
CA ALA A 24 -14.45 14.97 -45.03
C ALA A 24 -15.14 15.62 -43.82
N VAL A 25 -16.29 16.28 -44.02
CA VAL A 25 -17.08 16.86 -42.93
C VAL A 25 -17.57 15.78 -41.97
N ILE A 26 -18.12 14.67 -42.49
CA ILE A 26 -18.56 13.55 -41.66
C ILE A 26 -17.39 12.96 -40.87
N LEU A 27 -16.23 12.77 -41.51
CA LEU A 27 -15.02 12.27 -40.85
C LEU A 27 -14.58 13.19 -39.71
N LEU A 28 -14.60 14.51 -39.90
CA LEU A 28 -14.23 15.48 -38.86
C LEU A 28 -15.20 15.44 -37.68
N LEU A 29 -16.50 15.33 -37.93
CA LEU A 29 -17.52 15.21 -36.88
C LEU A 29 -17.33 13.93 -36.07
N ILE A 30 -17.09 12.79 -36.73
CA ILE A 30 -16.82 11.52 -36.07
C ILE A 30 -15.52 11.60 -35.26
N SER A 31 -14.46 12.18 -35.84
CA SER A 31 -13.17 12.33 -35.16
C SER A 31 -13.30 13.18 -33.91
N ALA A 32 -14.04 14.29 -33.96
CA ALA A 32 -14.30 15.12 -32.79
C ALA A 32 -15.00 14.32 -31.67
N ALA A 33 -16.02 13.52 -32.01
CA ALA A 33 -16.68 12.65 -31.05
C ALA A 33 -15.73 11.61 -30.46
N LEU A 34 -14.91 10.94 -31.28
CA LEU A 34 -13.92 9.97 -30.82
C LEU A 34 -12.88 10.58 -29.89
N PHE A 35 -12.40 11.79 -30.19
CA PHE A 35 -11.45 12.47 -29.32
C PHE A 35 -12.05 12.81 -27.95
N THR A 36 -13.33 13.20 -27.89
CA THR A 36 -13.98 13.45 -26.59
C THR A 36 -14.09 12.17 -25.75
N ILE A 37 -14.45 11.04 -26.36
CA ILE A 37 -14.52 9.74 -25.68
C ILE A 37 -13.14 9.31 -25.20
N LEU A 38 -12.11 9.47 -26.04
CA LEU A 38 -10.74 9.11 -25.69
C LEU A 38 -10.22 9.95 -24.52
N ALA A 39 -10.49 11.25 -24.52
CA ALA A 39 -10.08 12.15 -23.44
C ALA A 39 -10.71 11.75 -22.10
N GLU A 40 -12.00 11.41 -22.10
CA GLU A 40 -12.67 10.97 -20.88
C GLU A 40 -12.18 9.59 -20.43
N THR A 41 -11.92 8.67 -21.36
CA THR A 41 -11.37 7.35 -21.06
C THR A 41 -9.99 7.44 -20.41
N GLN A 42 -9.12 8.31 -20.93
CA GLN A 42 -7.79 8.55 -20.35
C GLN A 42 -7.88 9.11 -18.93
N ARG A 43 -8.75 10.09 -18.72
CA ARG A 43 -8.99 10.67 -17.41
C ARG A 43 -9.49 9.62 -16.42
N SER A 44 -10.52 8.86 -16.78
CA SER A 44 -11.07 7.79 -15.93
C SER A 44 -10.02 6.73 -15.60
N SER A 45 -9.20 6.32 -16.58
CA SER A 45 -8.13 5.35 -16.38
C SER A 45 -7.07 5.86 -15.38
N SER A 46 -6.70 7.14 -15.49
CA SER A 46 -5.76 7.77 -14.55
C SER A 46 -6.31 7.78 -13.13
N TYR A 47 -7.57 8.17 -12.95
CA TYR A 47 -8.20 8.17 -11.62
C TYR A 47 -8.28 6.77 -11.01
N GLN A 48 -8.61 5.75 -11.81
CA GLN A 48 -8.65 4.37 -11.33
C GLN A 48 -7.28 3.90 -10.87
N THR A 49 -6.22 4.26 -11.60
CA THR A 49 -4.84 3.91 -11.23
C THR A 49 -4.44 4.54 -9.89
N GLU A 50 -4.77 5.82 -9.68
CA GLU A 50 -4.48 6.52 -8.43
C GLU A 50 -5.23 5.89 -7.24
N VAL A 51 -6.53 5.63 -7.41
CA VAL A 51 -7.35 4.98 -6.37
C VAL A 51 -6.83 3.58 -6.04
N GLN A 52 -6.44 2.81 -7.06
CA GLN A 52 -5.88 1.48 -6.85
C GLN A 52 -4.55 1.54 -6.07
N ALA A 53 -3.66 2.47 -6.39
CA ALA A 53 -2.41 2.63 -5.67
C ALA A 53 -2.62 2.94 -4.18
N VAL A 54 -3.62 3.77 -3.85
CA VAL A 54 -3.98 4.08 -2.46
C VAL A 54 -4.58 2.85 -1.77
N MET A 55 -5.43 2.08 -2.44
CA MET A 55 -6.01 0.84 -1.88
C MET A 55 -4.95 -0.23 -1.60
N ASP A 56 -4.00 -0.43 -2.51
CA ASP A 56 -2.93 -1.41 -2.32
C ASP A 56 -2.00 -1.00 -1.17
N ASN A 57 -1.64 0.29 -1.11
CA ASN A 57 -0.83 0.83 -0.03
C ASN A 57 -1.52 0.72 1.35
N THR A 58 -2.81 1.04 1.43
CA THR A 58 -3.58 0.89 2.67
C THR A 58 -3.75 -0.57 3.09
N ARG A 59 -3.91 -1.50 2.14
CA ARG A 59 -3.99 -2.93 2.45
C ARG A 59 -2.72 -3.46 3.10
N ILE A 60 -1.55 -3.08 2.58
CA ILE A 60 -0.26 -3.46 3.15
C ILE A 60 -0.09 -2.86 4.55
N ALA A 61 -0.47 -1.59 4.72
CA ALA A 61 -0.43 -0.93 6.02
C ALA A 61 -1.32 -1.62 7.06
N MET A 62 -2.54 -2.00 6.69
CA MET A 62 -3.46 -2.70 7.59
C MET A 62 -2.95 -4.09 7.97
N ASP A 63 -2.36 -4.84 7.04
CA ASP A 63 -1.74 -6.15 7.33
C ASP A 63 -0.56 -6.00 8.32
N THR A 64 0.25 -4.95 8.13
CA THR A 64 1.37 -4.63 9.04
C THR A 64 0.87 -4.29 10.44
N VAL A 65 -0.15 -3.42 10.54
CA VAL A 65 -0.76 -3.04 11.82
C VAL A 65 -1.43 -4.25 12.49
N GLU A 66 -2.12 -5.10 11.74
CA GLU A 66 -2.70 -6.34 12.25
C GLU A 66 -1.62 -7.24 12.86
N GLY A 67 -0.47 -7.39 12.20
CA GLY A 67 0.67 -8.15 12.72
C GLY A 67 1.09 -7.69 14.11
N TYR A 68 1.33 -6.38 14.28
CA TYR A 68 1.68 -5.82 15.58
C TYR A 68 0.57 -5.95 16.62
N VAL A 69 -0.70 -5.74 16.24
CA VAL A 69 -1.83 -5.89 17.16
C VAL A 69 -1.99 -7.33 17.62
N ARG A 70 -1.78 -8.31 16.74
CA ARG A 70 -1.86 -9.74 17.07
C ARG A 70 -0.71 -10.22 17.95
N GLN A 71 0.43 -9.56 17.89
CA GLN A 71 1.60 -9.87 18.71
C GLN A 71 1.64 -9.06 20.00
N ALA A 72 0.84 -8.00 20.12
CA ALA A 72 0.81 -7.14 21.29
C ALA A 72 0.55 -7.95 22.57
N GLY A 73 1.44 -7.80 23.55
CA GLY A 73 1.36 -8.52 24.83
C GLY A 73 1.93 -9.92 24.80
N ASN A 74 2.54 -10.36 23.69
CA ASN A 74 3.25 -11.62 23.65
C ASN A 74 4.49 -11.56 24.55
N ASP A 75 4.42 -12.20 25.72
CA ASP A 75 5.51 -12.33 26.70
C ASP A 75 5.74 -13.84 26.98
N PRO A 76 6.49 -14.54 26.11
CA PRO A 76 6.75 -15.96 26.25
C PRO A 76 7.64 -16.28 27.46
N CYS A 77 8.52 -15.36 27.84
CA CYS A 77 9.47 -15.55 28.94
C CYS A 77 8.90 -15.16 30.32
N ARG A 78 7.71 -14.52 30.34
CA ARG A 78 7.00 -14.02 31.53
C ARG A 78 7.90 -13.14 32.40
N ALA A 79 8.88 -12.50 31.78
CA ALA A 79 9.96 -11.80 32.45
C ALA A 79 9.72 -10.29 32.43
N ALA A 80 9.05 -9.81 31.39
CA ALA A 80 9.08 -8.41 31.00
C ALA A 80 7.95 -7.57 31.62
N GLY A 81 6.86 -8.21 32.08
CA GLY A 81 5.85 -7.56 32.93
C GLY A 81 5.21 -6.31 32.29
N PHE A 82 5.14 -6.27 30.96
CA PHE A 82 4.65 -5.13 30.20
C PHE A 82 3.18 -5.28 29.80
N VAL A 83 2.51 -4.15 29.60
CA VAL A 83 1.19 -4.09 28.96
C VAL A 83 1.37 -4.07 27.44
N GLY A 84 0.76 -5.02 26.73
CA GLY A 84 0.90 -5.16 25.27
C GLY A 84 0.35 -4.00 24.46
N ILE A 85 -0.79 -3.44 24.88
CA ILE A 85 -1.43 -2.28 24.27
C ILE A 85 -1.69 -1.29 25.38
N GLY A 86 -1.23 -0.04 25.28
CA GLY A 86 -1.72 1.00 26.19
C GLY A 86 -0.67 1.78 26.97
N ASP A 87 0.53 1.22 27.11
CA ASP A 87 1.41 1.68 28.20
C ASP A 87 2.13 2.98 27.92
N GLY A 88 2.44 3.70 29.02
CA GLY A 88 3.16 4.97 28.97
C GLY A 88 2.35 6.14 28.43
N GLY A 89 1.01 6.03 28.38
CA GLY A 89 0.12 7.15 28.05
C GLY A 89 0.02 7.50 26.55
N VAL A 90 0.52 6.64 25.66
CA VAL A 90 0.46 6.83 24.20
C VAL A 90 -0.77 6.11 23.64
N MET A 91 -1.95 6.54 24.10
CA MET A 91 -3.25 6.08 23.61
C MET A 91 -4.09 7.30 23.28
N THR A 92 -4.18 7.61 21.99
CA THR A 92 -5.02 8.71 21.49
C THR A 92 -5.85 8.22 20.31
N ALA A 93 -6.76 9.06 19.83
CA ALA A 93 -7.52 8.76 18.61
C ALA A 93 -6.62 8.56 17.37
N THR A 94 -5.36 9.01 17.41
CA THR A 94 -4.44 8.99 16.26
C THR A 94 -3.11 8.33 16.56
N SER A 95 -2.90 7.78 17.76
CA SER A 95 -1.68 7.05 18.10
C SER A 95 -1.91 5.93 19.11
N VAL A 96 -1.17 4.84 18.92
CA VAL A 96 -1.17 3.67 19.80
C VAL A 96 0.25 3.11 19.89
N ARG A 97 0.72 2.87 21.12
CA ARG A 97 1.91 2.06 21.39
C ARG A 97 1.54 0.59 21.56
N LEU A 98 2.26 -0.27 20.86
CA LEU A 98 2.16 -1.73 20.89
C LEU A 98 3.51 -2.31 21.31
N ARG A 99 3.48 -3.31 22.19
CA ARG A 99 4.69 -3.96 22.70
C ARG A 99 4.58 -5.48 22.70
N SER A 100 5.68 -6.16 22.41
CA SER A 100 5.79 -7.61 22.32
C SER A 100 7.24 -8.07 22.43
N ASP A 101 7.50 -9.16 23.15
CA ASP A 101 8.80 -9.83 23.28
C ASP A 101 8.86 -10.96 22.22
N LEU A 102 9.54 -10.69 21.11
CA LEU A 102 9.58 -11.51 19.89
C LEU A 102 10.99 -11.84 19.42
N THR A 103 11.97 -10.99 19.71
CA THR A 103 13.35 -11.04 19.24
C THR A 103 14.28 -10.61 20.38
N GLY A 104 15.60 -10.54 20.15
CA GLY A 104 16.56 -10.17 21.20
C GLY A 104 17.81 -11.04 21.29
N SER A 105 17.88 -12.13 20.51
CA SER A 105 19.09 -12.96 20.38
C SER A 105 19.62 -13.46 21.74
N ALA A 106 18.78 -14.18 22.47
CA ALA A 106 19.03 -14.89 23.74
C ALA A 106 20.41 -14.71 24.42
N GLY A 107 20.40 -13.89 25.47
CA GLY A 107 21.08 -14.17 26.73
C GLY A 107 20.05 -14.15 27.85
N CYS A 108 19.13 -15.10 27.88
CA CYS A 108 18.00 -15.12 28.83
C CYS A 108 18.47 -14.84 30.27
N ALA A 109 18.15 -13.65 30.78
CA ALA A 109 18.54 -13.24 32.13
C ALA A 109 17.73 -13.97 33.21
N THR A 110 16.65 -14.68 32.83
CA THR A 110 15.70 -15.31 33.76
C THR A 110 15.60 -16.83 33.56
N PRO A 111 15.62 -17.64 34.64
CA PRO A 111 15.47 -19.11 34.56
C PRO A 111 14.14 -19.63 33.99
N SER A 112 13.15 -18.75 33.80
CA SER A 112 11.82 -19.07 33.26
C SER A 112 11.74 -18.98 31.73
N CYS A 113 12.68 -18.30 31.10
CA CYS A 113 12.84 -18.22 29.65
C CYS A 113 13.69 -19.42 29.24
N GLY A 114 13.09 -20.44 28.64
CA GLY A 114 13.71 -21.75 28.36
C GLY A 114 14.84 -21.74 27.30
N CYS A 115 15.55 -20.64 27.09
CA CYS A 115 16.55 -20.50 26.04
C CYS A 115 17.95 -20.47 26.67
N VAL A 116 18.53 -21.66 26.83
CA VAL A 116 19.94 -21.84 27.25
C VAL A 116 20.82 -21.72 26.00
N CYS A 117 21.29 -20.51 25.70
CA CYS A 117 22.31 -20.33 24.68
C CYS A 117 23.67 -20.08 25.34
N THR A 118 24.44 -21.15 25.54
CA THR A 118 25.77 -21.11 26.18
C THR A 118 26.92 -20.95 25.19
N THR A 119 26.62 -20.92 23.88
CA THR A 119 27.61 -20.74 22.82
C THR A 119 27.03 -19.83 21.73
N SER A 120 27.67 -18.67 21.55
CA SER A 120 27.26 -17.48 20.80
C SER A 120 27.08 -17.62 19.27
N SER A 121 26.88 -18.83 18.75
CA SER A 121 26.65 -19.06 17.31
C SER A 121 25.28 -19.65 16.99
N LEU A 122 24.42 -19.82 17.99
CA LEU A 122 23.04 -20.33 17.87
C LEU A 122 22.00 -19.46 18.60
N CYS A 123 22.39 -18.27 19.10
CA CYS A 123 21.40 -17.26 19.49
C CYS A 123 20.83 -16.70 18.18
N ASP A 124 19.84 -17.40 17.62
CA ASP A 124 19.17 -16.96 16.41
C ASP A 124 18.53 -15.60 16.71
N GLN A 125 18.62 -14.66 15.77
CA GLN A 125 18.23 -13.25 15.96
C GLN A 125 16.70 -13.04 15.99
N GLY A 126 15.98 -14.03 16.52
CA GLY A 126 14.52 -14.07 16.53
C GLY A 126 13.94 -14.88 17.68
N ASP A 127 14.75 -15.23 18.68
CA ASP A 127 14.22 -15.76 19.94
C ASP A 127 13.95 -14.60 20.91
N PRO A 128 12.78 -14.59 21.59
CA PRO A 128 12.47 -13.71 22.71
C PRO A 128 13.54 -13.81 23.81
N ASP A 129 13.99 -12.68 24.35
CA ASP A 129 15.02 -12.63 25.39
C ASP A 129 14.49 -12.16 26.76
N GLY A 130 13.22 -11.76 26.82
CA GLY A 130 12.53 -11.36 28.04
C GLY A 130 12.53 -9.86 28.32
N ASP A 131 12.82 -9.01 27.34
CA ASP A 131 12.51 -7.58 27.39
C ASP A 131 11.79 -7.07 26.12
N THR A 132 11.77 -5.74 25.88
CA THR A 132 11.12 -5.13 24.70
C THR A 132 12.02 -4.10 24.02
N SER A 133 13.34 -4.22 24.22
CA SER A 133 14.33 -3.21 23.86
C SER A 133 14.94 -3.47 22.49
N ASP A 134 14.38 -4.41 21.74
CA ASP A 134 14.81 -4.74 20.40
C ASP A 134 13.92 -4.15 19.30
N ALA A 135 14.47 -4.16 18.10
CA ALA A 135 13.82 -3.60 16.93
C ALA A 135 12.51 -4.34 16.63
N GLY A 136 11.41 -3.59 16.63
CA GLY A 136 10.08 -4.12 16.32
C GLY A 136 9.30 -4.65 17.53
N GLU A 137 9.88 -4.60 18.72
CA GLU A 137 9.24 -5.05 19.96
C GLU A 137 8.47 -3.96 20.69
N ASP A 138 8.84 -2.71 20.45
CA ASP A 138 8.15 -1.55 20.96
C ASP A 138 7.96 -0.54 19.83
N VAL A 139 6.71 -0.42 19.38
CA VAL A 139 6.36 0.39 18.22
C VAL A 139 5.21 1.33 18.55
N ILE A 140 5.31 2.57 18.06
CA ILE A 140 4.22 3.53 18.06
C ILE A 140 3.67 3.64 16.65
N ILE A 141 2.40 3.29 16.48
CA ILE A 141 1.65 3.62 15.27
C ILE A 141 1.06 5.00 15.48
N SER A 142 1.28 5.91 14.54
CA SER A 142 0.75 7.28 14.61
C SER A 142 0.30 7.79 13.25
N TYR A 143 -0.74 8.63 13.26
CA TYR A 143 -1.17 9.38 12.08
C TYR A 143 -0.62 10.81 12.14
N ASP A 144 0.06 11.22 11.08
CA ASP A 144 0.46 12.61 10.85
C ASP A 144 -0.49 13.25 9.84
N ALA A 145 -1.35 14.15 10.33
CA ALA A 145 -2.32 14.88 9.51
C ALA A 145 -1.67 15.87 8.54
N THR A 146 -0.42 16.31 8.79
CA THR A 146 0.29 17.27 7.94
C THR A 146 0.78 16.58 6.69
N SER A 147 1.47 15.45 6.85
CA SER A 147 1.99 14.64 5.75
C SER A 147 0.96 13.66 5.19
N LYS A 148 -0.18 13.48 5.87
CA LYS A 148 -1.23 12.51 5.54
C LYS A 148 -0.69 11.07 5.48
N THR A 149 0.21 10.76 6.41
CA THR A 149 0.82 9.43 6.51
C THR A 149 0.47 8.74 7.81
N VAL A 150 0.37 7.42 7.74
CA VAL A 150 0.41 6.56 8.94
C VAL A 150 1.83 6.04 9.05
N ASN A 151 2.43 6.22 10.22
CA ASN A 151 3.81 5.90 10.49
C ASN A 151 3.92 4.85 11.59
N ILE A 152 4.95 4.02 11.49
CA ILE A 152 5.42 3.16 12.57
C ILE A 152 6.73 3.72 13.06
N THR A 153 6.81 4.01 14.35
CA THR A 153 8.02 4.54 14.99
C THR A 153 8.52 3.52 16.01
N PRO A 154 9.57 2.76 15.69
CA PRO A 154 10.24 1.92 16.66
C PRO A 154 10.76 2.78 17.82
N GLN A 155 10.50 2.36 19.04
CA GLN A 155 11.04 3.00 20.24
C GLN A 155 12.37 2.38 20.67
N ALA A 156 12.68 1.19 20.15
CA ALA A 156 13.89 0.46 20.47
C ALA A 156 14.53 -0.11 19.18
N PRO A 157 15.87 -0.04 19.04
CA PRO A 157 16.77 0.87 19.76
C PRO A 157 16.32 2.33 19.64
N ALA A 158 16.59 3.14 20.67
CA ALA A 158 16.10 4.52 20.73
C ALA A 158 16.62 5.40 19.58
N GLY A 159 15.75 6.29 19.08
CA GLY A 159 16.12 7.28 18.06
C GLY A 159 15.98 6.81 16.61
N LEU A 160 15.33 5.67 16.37
CA LEU A 160 14.98 5.25 15.01
C LEU A 160 13.93 6.19 14.39
N PRO A 161 14.06 6.49 13.08
CA PRO A 161 13.11 7.37 12.41
C PRO A 161 11.75 6.70 12.25
N ALA A 162 10.70 7.52 12.23
CA ALA A 162 9.37 7.10 11.85
C ALA A 162 9.36 6.60 10.39
N GLN A 163 8.77 5.43 10.16
CA GLN A 163 8.66 4.82 8.84
C GLN A 163 7.22 4.94 8.33
N PRO A 164 6.98 5.58 7.17
CA PRO A 164 5.64 5.67 6.62
C PRO A 164 5.22 4.31 6.05
N ILE A 165 4.10 3.77 6.56
CA ILE A 165 3.49 2.52 6.07
C ILE A 165 2.33 2.80 5.12
N ALA A 166 1.67 3.95 5.28
CA ALA A 166 0.57 4.37 4.43
C ALA A 166 0.68 5.85 4.07
N ASN A 167 0.36 6.20 2.83
CA ASN A 167 0.35 7.57 2.31
C ASN A 167 -1.05 7.96 1.81
N TYR A 168 -1.27 9.26 1.65
CA TYR A 168 -2.54 9.82 1.14
C TYR A 168 -3.77 9.49 2.01
N ILE A 169 -3.55 9.38 3.32
CA ILE A 169 -4.60 9.05 4.28
C ILE A 169 -5.39 10.32 4.64
N SER A 170 -6.67 10.34 4.26
CA SER A 170 -7.58 11.46 4.49
C SER A 170 -8.13 11.51 5.92
N ALA A 171 -8.29 10.35 6.56
CA ALA A 171 -8.74 10.21 7.92
C ALA A 171 -8.21 8.92 8.53
N PHE A 172 -7.87 8.97 9.82
CA PHE A 172 -7.44 7.83 10.61
C PHE A 172 -8.01 7.98 12.02
N THR A 173 -8.54 6.88 12.56
CA THR A 173 -9.06 6.83 13.93
C THR A 173 -8.72 5.50 14.55
N LEU A 174 -8.29 5.53 15.81
CA LEU A 174 -8.10 4.37 16.66
C LEU A 174 -9.14 4.41 17.76
N GLN A 175 -9.77 3.27 17.99
CA GLN A 175 -10.72 3.09 19.07
C GLN A 175 -10.35 1.81 19.81
N TYR A 176 -10.00 1.97 21.08
CA TYR A 176 -9.73 0.87 21.99
C TYR A 176 -10.95 0.68 22.90
N PHE A 177 -11.39 -0.56 23.03
CA PHE A 177 -12.50 -0.95 23.90
C PHE A 177 -11.93 -1.84 25.02
N ASP A 178 -12.25 -1.53 26.27
CA ASP A 178 -11.78 -2.23 27.47
C ASP A 178 -12.62 -3.47 27.83
#